data_AF-A0A4Y2ACF3-F1
#
_entry.id   AF-A0A4Y2ACF3-F1
#
_cell.length_a   1.000
_cell.length_b   1.000
_cell.length_c   1.000
_cell.angle_alpha   90.00
_cell.angle_beta   90.00
_cell.angle_gamma   90.00
#
_symmetry.space_group_name_H-M   'P 1'
#
loop_
_entity.id
_entity.type
_entity.pdbx_description
1 polymer ?
#
loop_
_entity_poly.entity_id
_entity_poly.type
_entity_poly.pdbx_seq_one_letter_code
_entity_poly.pdbx_strand_id
1 'polypeptide(L)'
;MATTRDDNTEHSVEPFSGKNFALFERRVEAVFAAKELENCLETEADVTKAAEIKDAKKAYALLLTLLDDTILATMPKESSACQIWTSLKQKYLKISAVSQILVRKKLATLKKGRDCSMNC
;
A
#
# COMPACT_ATOMS: atom_id res chain seq x y z
N MET A 1 10.68 15.99 -40.42
CA MET A 1 10.95 16.13 -38.97
C MET A 1 10.07 15.12 -38.26
N ALA A 2 10.68 14.08 -37.69
CA ALA A 2 9.95 13.05 -36.95
C ALA A 2 9.74 13.55 -35.51
N THR A 3 8.49 13.76 -35.12
CA THR A 3 8.13 14.07 -33.73
C THR A 3 8.07 12.75 -32.98
N THR A 4 9.07 12.48 -32.15
CA THR A 4 9.02 11.41 -31.15
C THR A 4 7.88 11.73 -30.19
N ARG A 5 6.84 10.88 -30.18
CA ARG A 5 5.87 10.85 -29.10
C ARG A 5 6.60 10.31 -27.87
N ASP A 6 6.95 11.21 -26.95
CA ASP A 6 7.26 10.83 -25.59
C ASP A 6 5.98 10.29 -24.95
N ASP A 7 5.74 8.98 -25.07
CA ASP A 7 4.73 8.23 -24.32
C ASP A 7 5.17 8.02 -22.86
N ASN A 8 5.86 9.00 -22.25
CA ASN A 8 6.01 9.05 -20.80
C ASN A 8 4.71 9.62 -20.23
N THR A 9 3.64 8.83 -20.30
CA THR A 9 2.46 9.10 -19.48
C THR A 9 2.92 8.84 -18.05
N GLU A 10 3.41 9.89 -17.41
CA GLU A 10 3.79 9.92 -16.00
C GLU A 10 2.51 9.60 -15.22
N HIS A 11 2.26 8.31 -15.02
CA HIS A 11 1.20 7.85 -14.14
C HIS A 11 1.63 8.25 -12.74
N SER A 12 1.29 9.48 -12.38
CA SER A 12 1.42 10.00 -11.03
C SER A 12 0.51 9.17 -10.15
N VAL A 13 1.07 8.09 -9.61
CA VAL A 13 0.39 7.26 -8.62
C VAL A 13 0.29 8.12 -7.39
N GLU A 14 -0.94 8.48 -7.02
CA GLU A 14 -1.19 9.23 -5.79
C GLU A 14 -0.50 8.52 -4.61
N PRO A 15 0.43 9.21 -3.90
CA PRO A 15 1.13 8.64 -2.76
C PRO A 15 0.17 8.20 -1.67
N PHE A 16 0.55 7.17 -0.93
CA PHE A 16 -0.28 6.63 0.13
C PHE A 16 -0.36 7.59 1.30
N SER A 17 -1.55 8.10 1.56
CA SER A 17 -1.87 9.03 2.67
C SER A 17 -2.42 8.33 3.92
N GLY A 18 -2.38 6.99 3.99
CA GLY A 18 -2.95 6.22 5.11
C GLY A 18 -4.40 5.76 4.91
N LYS A 19 -5.06 6.14 3.82
CA LYS A 19 -6.46 5.78 3.51
C LYS A 19 -6.54 4.68 2.46
N ASN A 20 -7.59 3.85 2.53
CA ASN A 20 -7.85 2.79 1.56
C ASN A 20 -6.67 1.84 1.33
N PHE A 21 -6.07 1.34 2.44
CA PHE A 21 -4.89 0.47 2.38
C PHE A 21 -5.06 -0.74 1.45
N ALA A 22 -6.25 -1.34 1.36
CA ALA A 22 -6.51 -2.46 0.45
C ALA A 22 -6.32 -2.10 -1.05
N LEU A 23 -6.58 -0.86 -1.45
CA LEU A 23 -6.34 -0.41 -2.82
C LEU A 23 -4.85 -0.12 -3.04
N PHE A 24 -4.21 0.51 -2.06
CA PHE A 24 -2.77 0.73 -2.06
C PHE A 24 -2.01 -0.60 -2.14
N GLU A 25 -2.43 -1.61 -1.37
CA GLU A 25 -1.83 -2.93 -1.33
C GLU A 25 -1.77 -3.56 -2.73
N ARG A 26 -2.92 -3.60 -3.42
CA ARG A 26 -3.00 -4.11 -4.81
C ARG A 26 -2.14 -3.33 -5.79
N ARG A 27 -2.03 -2.01 -5.63
CA ARG A 27 -1.18 -1.17 -6.50
C ARG A 27 0.29 -1.50 -6.32
N VAL A 28 0.75 -1.64 -5.08
CA VAL A 28 2.14 -2.01 -4.79
C VAL A 28 2.45 -3.40 -5.33
N GLU A 29 1.59 -4.39 -5.09
CA GLU A 29 1.76 -5.75 -5.61
C GLU A 29 1.87 -5.76 -7.14
N ALA A 30 0.99 -5.04 -7.85
CA ALA A 30 1.05 -4.95 -9.30
C ALA A 30 2.32 -4.25 -9.82
N VAL A 31 2.74 -3.15 -9.18
CA VAL A 31 3.94 -2.40 -9.57
C VAL A 31 5.21 -3.20 -9.33
N PHE A 32 5.28 -3.95 -8.23
CA PHE A 32 6.45 -4.76 -7.90
C PHE A 32 6.54 -6.00 -8.79
N ALA A 33 5.42 -6.68 -9.06
CA ALA A 33 5.38 -7.80 -10.01
C ALA A 33 5.79 -7.37 -11.42
N ALA A 34 5.33 -6.20 -11.88
CA ALA A 34 5.72 -5.66 -13.19
C ALA A 34 7.22 -5.32 -13.31
N LYS A 35 7.93 -5.24 -12.18
CA LYS A 35 9.37 -4.96 -12.10
C LYS A 35 10.19 -6.16 -11.61
N GLU A 36 9.55 -7.31 -11.40
CA GLU A 36 10.17 -8.54 -10.88
C GLU A 36 10.82 -8.32 -9.49
N LEU A 37 10.16 -7.53 -8.63
CA LEU A 37 10.64 -7.15 -7.29
C LEU A 37 9.77 -7.71 -6.15
N GLU A 38 8.75 -8.52 -6.44
CA GLU A 38 7.77 -9.01 -5.47
C GLU A 38 8.42 -9.70 -4.25
N ASN A 39 9.49 -10.46 -4.47
CA ASN A 39 10.20 -11.18 -3.41
C ASN A 39 10.80 -10.22 -2.37
N CYS A 40 11.17 -8.99 -2.76
CA CYS A 40 11.74 -7.99 -1.86
C CYS A 40 10.72 -7.45 -0.84
N LEU A 41 9.41 -7.69 -1.04
CA LEU A 41 8.36 -7.34 -0.09
C LEU A 41 8.21 -8.41 1.01
N GLU A 42 8.63 -9.65 0.73
CA GLU A 42 8.41 -10.79 1.62
C GLU A 42 9.68 -11.22 2.35
N THR A 43 10.83 -11.11 1.69
CA THR A 43 12.11 -11.61 2.20
C THR A 43 13.20 -10.56 2.07
N GLU A 44 14.09 -10.51 3.06
CA GLU A 44 15.30 -9.69 3.01
C GLU A 44 16.30 -10.22 1.98
N ALA A 45 17.05 -9.32 1.34
CA ALA A 45 18.09 -9.73 0.41
C ALA A 45 19.26 -10.41 1.12
N ASP A 46 19.81 -11.45 0.49
CA ASP A 46 21.08 -12.04 0.90
C ASP A 46 22.23 -11.06 0.62
N VAL A 47 22.92 -10.63 1.68
CA VAL A 47 24.03 -9.68 1.62
C VAL A 47 25.23 -10.20 0.83
N THR A 48 25.29 -11.50 0.52
CA THR A 48 26.35 -12.10 -0.30
C THR A 48 26.02 -12.07 -1.79
N LYS A 49 24.75 -11.84 -2.16
CA LYS A 49 24.29 -11.87 -3.55
C LYS A 49 24.06 -10.45 -4.07
N ALA A 50 24.99 -9.99 -4.90
CA ALA A 50 24.96 -8.64 -5.46
C ALA A 50 23.68 -8.32 -6.25
N ALA A 51 23.08 -9.30 -6.93
CA ALA A 51 21.82 -9.14 -7.64
C ALA A 51 20.66 -8.84 -6.69
N GLU A 52 20.52 -9.62 -5.62
CA GLU A 52 19.47 -9.42 -4.61
C GLU A 52 19.65 -8.08 -3.87
N ILE A 53 20.88 -7.68 -3.55
CA ILE A 53 21.16 -6.36 -2.96
C ILE A 53 20.72 -5.23 -3.89
N LYS A 54 20.99 -5.37 -5.20
CA LYS A 54 20.59 -4.38 -6.19
C LYS A 54 19.08 -4.26 -6.27
N ASP A 55 18.37 -5.38 -6.29
CA ASP A 55 16.91 -5.40 -6.38
C ASP A 55 16.24 -4.93 -5.08
N ALA A 56 16.78 -5.28 -3.91
CA ALA A 56 16.32 -4.73 -2.63
C ALA A 56 16.47 -3.21 -2.55
N LYS A 57 17.56 -2.64 -3.07
CA LYS A 57 17.73 -1.17 -3.15
C LYS A 57 16.71 -0.52 -4.08
N LYS A 58 16.42 -1.13 -5.23
CA LYS A 58 15.38 -0.64 -6.14
C LYS A 58 14.00 -0.71 -5.51
N ALA A 59 13.67 -1.84 -4.90
CA ALA A 59 12.42 -2.07 -4.18
C ALA A 59 12.22 -1.04 -3.07
N TYR A 60 13.26 -0.79 -2.27
CA TYR A 60 13.23 0.22 -1.21
C TYR A 60 12.95 1.62 -1.78
N ALA A 61 13.73 2.06 -2.77
CA ALA A 61 13.54 3.37 -3.39
C ALA A 61 12.13 3.51 -4.01
N LEU A 62 11.66 2.49 -4.71
CA LEU A 62 10.34 2.48 -5.32
C LEU A 62 9.23 2.56 -4.27
N LEU A 63 9.32 1.78 -3.18
CA LEU A 63 8.31 1.81 -2.13
C LEU A 63 8.21 3.19 -1.48
N LEU A 64 9.34 3.88 -1.26
CA LEU A 64 9.37 5.24 -0.74
C LEU A 64 8.63 6.23 -1.65
N THR A 65 8.76 6.11 -2.97
CA THR A 65 8.05 7.01 -3.92
C THR A 65 6.53 6.84 -3.89
N LEU A 66 6.03 5.73 -3.35
CA LEU A 66 4.61 5.42 -3.25
C LEU A 66 4.00 5.88 -1.91
N LEU A 67 4.79 6.46 -1.01
CA LEU A 67 4.35 6.92 0.31
C LEU A 67 4.35 8.44 0.39
N ASP A 68 3.34 9.00 1.05
CA ASP A 68 3.31 10.43 1.36
C ASP A 68 4.30 10.77 2.48
N ASP A 69 4.81 12.01 2.49
CA ASP A 69 5.74 12.53 3.49
C ASP A 69 5.24 12.35 4.93
N THR A 70 3.93 12.49 5.14
CA THR A 70 3.31 12.28 6.46
C THR A 70 3.42 10.84 6.93
N ILE A 71 3.33 9.88 6.01
CA ILE A 71 3.53 8.46 6.33
C ILE A 71 5.01 8.19 6.59
N LEU A 72 5.89 8.68 5.73
CA LEU A 72 7.35 8.55 5.85
C LEU A 72 7.86 9.10 7.19
N ALA A 73 7.37 10.27 7.62
CA ALA A 73 7.75 10.88 8.90
C ALA A 73 7.35 10.05 10.13
N THR A 74 6.33 9.19 10.02
CA THR A 74 5.86 8.34 11.13
C THR A 74 6.54 6.98 11.18
N MET A 75 7.29 6.62 10.14
CA MET A 75 7.98 5.35 10.10
C MET A 75 9.30 5.43 10.85
N PRO A 76 9.71 4.34 11.54
CA PRO A 76 11.09 4.20 11.97
C PRO A 76 12.02 4.36 10.76
N LYS A 77 13.31 4.61 11.00
CA LYS A 77 14.33 4.43 9.96
C LYS A 77 14.47 2.93 9.66
N GLU A 78 13.47 2.38 8.99
CA GLU A 78 13.48 1.04 8.43
C GLU A 78 14.54 1.00 7.33
N SER A 79 15.22 -0.13 7.22
CA SER A 79 16.39 -0.29 6.35
C SER A 79 16.08 -0.98 5.03
N SER A 80 14.91 -1.60 4.89
CA SER A 80 14.53 -2.41 3.74
C SER A 80 13.06 -2.22 3.30
N ALA A 81 12.77 -2.62 2.06
CA ALA A 81 11.39 -2.64 1.54
C ALA A 81 10.50 -3.62 2.32
N CYS A 82 11.03 -4.79 2.67
CA CYS A 82 10.34 -5.81 3.47
C CYS A 82 9.89 -5.28 4.84
N GLN A 83 10.78 -4.57 5.55
CA GLN A 83 10.47 -3.94 6.84
C GLN A 83 9.36 -2.89 6.72
N ILE A 84 9.50 -1.96 5.76
CA ILE A 84 8.47 -0.93 5.50
C ILE A 84 7.13 -1.59 5.19
N TRP A 85 7.13 -2.59 4.31
CA TRP A 85 5.92 -3.28 3.88
C TRP A 85 5.22 -4.02 5.01
N THR A 86 6.00 -4.73 5.83
CA THR A 86 5.49 -5.44 7.01
C THR A 86 4.90 -4.45 8.02
N SER A 87 5.59 -3.35 8.32
CA SER A 87 5.11 -2.30 9.22
C SER A 87 3.81 -1.66 8.73
N LEU A 88 3.69 -1.41 7.42
CA LEU A 88 2.46 -0.92 6.79
C LEU A 88 1.30 -1.90 6.95
N LYS A 89 1.52 -3.18 6.61
CA LYS A 89 0.51 -4.24 6.77
C LYS A 89 0.05 -4.33 8.22
N GLN A 90 0.96 -4.37 9.19
CA GLN A 90 0.62 -4.45 10.60
C GLN A 90 -0.20 -3.25 11.09
N LYS A 91 0.15 -2.03 10.66
CA LYS A 91 -0.53 -0.79 11.06
C LYS A 91 -1.91 -0.67 10.41
N TYR A 92 -2.02 -0.88 9.11
CA TYR A 92 -3.22 -0.52 8.35
C TYR A 92 -4.18 -1.68 8.07
N LEU A 93 -3.75 -2.95 8.05
CA LEU A 93 -4.69 -4.08 7.95
C LEU A 93 -5.60 -4.14 9.17
N LYS A 94 -5.03 -3.98 10.38
CA LYS A 94 -5.79 -3.96 11.65
C LYS A 94 -6.83 -2.84 11.67
N ILE A 95 -6.45 -1.63 11.25
CA ILE A 95 -7.36 -0.47 11.18
C ILE A 95 -8.46 -0.72 10.15
N SER A 96 -8.15 -1.30 9.00
CA SER A 96 -9.15 -1.58 7.96
C SER A 96 -10.21 -2.57 8.46
N ALA A 97 -9.80 -3.62 9.18
CA ALA A 97 -10.71 -4.63 9.72
C ALA A 97 -11.66 -4.04 10.77
N VAL A 98 -11.14 -3.26 11.72
CA VAL A 98 -11.95 -2.59 12.74
C VAL A 98 -12.91 -1.58 12.11
N SER A 99 -12.45 -0.82 11.13
CA SER A 99 -13.27 0.15 10.40
C SER A 99 -14.42 -0.53 9.65
N GLN A 100 -14.16 -1.65 8.99
CA GLN A 100 -15.20 -2.43 8.31
C GLN A 100 -16.23 -2.99 9.29
N ILE A 101 -15.82 -3.51 10.45
CA ILE A 101 -16.74 -4.02 11.48
C ILE A 101 -17.65 -2.89 12.00
N LEU A 102 -17.09 -1.71 12.27
CA LEU A 102 -17.87 -0.57 12.73
C LEU A 102 -18.92 -0.14 11.69
N VAL A 103 -18.54 -0.08 10.42
CA VAL A 103 -19.46 0.25 9.31
C VAL A 103 -20.59 -0.78 9.23
N ARG A 104 -20.28 -2.08 9.28
CA ARG A 104 -21.28 -3.15 9.27
C ARG A 104 -22.23 -3.06 10.46
N LYS A 105 -21.73 -2.77 11.66
CA LYS A 105 -22.56 -2.55 12.85
C LYS A 105 -23.49 -1.35 12.68
N LYS A 106 -23.00 -0.20 12.21
CA LYS A 106 -23.83 1.00 11.95
C LYS A 106 -24.94 0.70 10.94
N LEU A 107 -24.63 -0.02 9.86
CA LEU A 107 -25.63 -0.39 8.85
C LEU A 107 -26.73 -1.30 9.43
N ALA A 108 -26.36 -2.27 10.27
CA ALA A 108 -27.33 -3.14 10.95
C ALA A 108 -28.27 -2.34 11.88
N THR A 109 -27.73 -1.38 12.65
CA THR A 109 -28.54 -0.51 13.52
C THR A 109 -29.50 0.37 12.71
N LEU A 110 -29.05 0.96 11.60
CA LEU A 110 -29.90 1.77 10.72
C LEU A 110 -31.00 0.94 10.04
N LYS A 111 -30.73 -0.32 9.69
CA LYS A 111 -31.75 -1.23 9.16
C LYS A 111 -32.82 -1.54 10.22
N LYS A 112 -32.38 -1.91 11.43
CA LYS A 112 -33.28 -2.20 12.57
C LYS A 112 -34.14 -1.00 12.97
N GLY A 113 -33.59 0.22 12.93
CA GLY A 113 -34.33 1.44 13.24
C GLY A 113 -35.43 1.77 12.22
N ARG A 114 -35.21 1.48 10.93
CA ARG A 114 -36.25 1.63 9.90
C ARG A 114 -37.36 0.59 10.03
N ASP A 115 -37.02 -0.66 10.34
CA ASP A 115 -38.00 -1.73 10.51
C ASP A 115 -38.90 -1.51 11.75
N CYS A 116 -38.39 -0.87 12.82
CA CYS A 116 -39.19 -0.51 14.00
C CYS A 116 -40.14 0.69 13.76
N SER A 117 -39.82 1.60 12.84
CA SER A 117 -40.62 2.81 12.58
C SER A 117 -41.77 2.62 11.59
N MET A 118 -41.83 1.50 10.87
CA MET A 118 -42.88 1.21 9.88
C MET A 118 -44.01 0.32 10.43
N ASN A 119 -44.00 0.01 11.73
CA ASN A 119 -45.03 -0.82 12.40
C ASN A 119 -45.94 -0.03 13.37
N CYS A 120 -46.19 1.26 13.10
CA CYS A 120 -47.19 2.06 13.82
C CYS A 120 -48.11 2.78 12.82
#